data_AF-A0A3S0TVP3-F1
#
_entry.id   AF-A0A3S0TVP3-F1
#
_cell.length_a   1.000
_cell.length_b   1.000
_cell.length_c   1.000
_cell.angle_alpha   90.00
_cell.angle_beta   90.00
_cell.angle_gamma   90.00
#
_symmetry.space_group_name_H-M   'P 1'
#
loop_
_entity.id
_entity.type
_entity.pdbx_description
1 polymer ?
#
loop_
_entity_poly.entity_id
_entity_poly.type
_entity_poly.pdbx_seq_one_letter_code
_entity_poly.pdbx_strand_id
1 'polypeptide(L)'
;MTSIYEQIGGAEALEQVVADFYERVLADPELAGFFAGANMSRLKGRQVEFFAAALGGPEPYTGASMRDIHRGRGISRQHFNLVAAYLSESLAAVGVPARTVQRIMAAIAPLAGDIVTAKSA
;
A
#
# COMPACT_ATOMS: atom_id res chain seq x y z
N MET A 1 -17.70 16.07 5.88
CA MET A 1 -17.01 15.02 6.66
C MET A 1 -15.57 15.02 6.19
N THR A 2 -14.61 15.11 7.10
CA THR A 2 -13.17 15.09 6.79
C THR A 2 -12.76 13.70 6.30
N SER A 3 -12.02 13.59 5.20
CA SER A 3 -11.58 12.30 4.65
C SER A 3 -10.54 11.62 5.55
N ILE A 4 -10.22 10.33 5.32
CA ILE A 4 -9.16 9.67 6.07
C ILE A 4 -7.80 10.30 5.73
N TYR A 5 -7.61 10.66 4.45
CA TYR A 5 -6.44 11.39 3.97
C TYR A 5 -6.18 12.68 4.77
N GLU A 6 -7.21 13.51 4.97
CA GLU A 6 -7.08 14.73 5.78
C GLU A 6 -6.81 14.42 7.26
N GLN A 7 -7.43 13.36 7.81
CA GLN A 7 -7.26 12.97 9.22
C GLN A 7 -5.84 12.50 9.55
N ILE A 8 -5.10 11.95 8.58
CA ILE A 8 -3.73 11.48 8.80
C ILE A 8 -2.66 12.53 8.52
N GLY A 9 -3.02 13.74 8.08
CA GLY A 9 -2.08 14.81 7.74
C GLY A 9 -1.78 14.97 6.25
N GLY A 10 -2.57 14.34 5.38
CA GLY A 10 -2.48 14.52 3.93
C GLY A 10 -1.23 13.91 3.29
N ALA A 11 -0.73 14.55 2.23
CA ALA A 11 0.34 14.04 1.38
C ALA A 11 1.65 13.81 2.14
N GLU A 12 2.05 14.77 2.98
CA GLU A 12 3.32 14.70 3.72
C GLU A 12 3.37 13.46 4.64
N ALA A 13 2.28 13.21 5.37
CA ALA A 13 2.18 12.01 6.20
C ALA A 13 2.21 10.72 5.37
N LEU A 14 1.52 10.70 4.23
CA LEU A 14 1.55 9.54 3.33
C LEU A 14 2.92 9.29 2.71
N GLU A 15 3.68 10.32 2.39
CA GLU A 15 5.05 10.19 1.89
C GLU A 15 5.96 9.50 2.92
N GLN A 16 5.85 9.89 4.19
CA GLN A 16 6.59 9.26 5.30
C GLN A 16 6.17 7.80 5.49
N VAL A 17 4.86 7.52 5.48
CA VAL A 17 4.32 6.16 5.58
C VAL A 17 4.84 5.29 4.43
N VAL A 18 4.78 5.79 3.19
CA VAL A 18 5.23 5.05 2.00
C VAL A 18 6.74 4.84 2.02
N ALA A 19 7.51 5.79 2.53
CA ALA A 19 8.94 5.64 2.68
C ALA A 19 9.31 4.47 3.60
N ASP A 20 8.79 4.45 4.83
CA ASP A 20 9.00 3.38 5.81
C ASP A 20 8.38 2.04 5.34
N PHE A 21 7.20 2.08 4.74
CA PHE A 21 6.54 0.88 4.18
C PHE A 21 7.43 0.13 3.18
N TYR A 22 8.04 0.85 2.24
CA TYR A 22 8.93 0.20 1.27
C TYR A 22 10.29 -0.19 1.86
N GLU A 23 10.76 0.44 2.93
CA GLU A 23 11.93 -0.06 3.65
C GLU A 23 11.65 -1.44 4.26
N ARG A 24 10.47 -1.62 4.88
CA ARG A 24 10.04 -2.92 5.42
C ARG A 24 9.85 -3.97 4.33
N VAL A 25 9.11 -3.63 3.28
CA VAL A 25 8.83 -4.55 2.16
C VAL A 25 10.10 -5.02 1.45
N LEU A 26 11.07 -4.13 1.26
CA LEU A 26 12.33 -4.50 0.61
C LEU A 26 13.29 -5.26 1.53
N ALA A 27 13.11 -5.18 2.84
CA ALA A 27 13.86 -5.97 3.82
C ALA A 27 13.30 -7.40 3.99
N ASP A 28 12.06 -7.67 3.57
CA ASP A 28 11.45 -8.99 3.65
C ASP A 28 11.91 -9.89 2.47
N PRO A 29 12.60 -11.02 2.74
CA PRO A 29 13.05 -11.93 1.69
C PRO A 29 11.91 -12.57 0.88
N GLU A 30 10.70 -12.67 1.44
CA GLU A 30 9.51 -13.19 0.73
C GLU A 30 8.94 -12.17 -0.27
N LEU A 31 9.28 -10.88 -0.11
CA LEU A 31 8.73 -9.80 -0.93
C LEU A 31 9.76 -9.13 -1.85
N ALA A 32 11.02 -9.01 -1.41
CA ALA A 32 12.06 -8.23 -2.08
C ALA A 32 12.24 -8.64 -3.56
N GLY A 33 12.11 -9.94 -3.86
CA GLY A 33 12.22 -10.47 -5.22
C GLY A 33 11.22 -9.86 -6.23
N PHE A 34 10.02 -9.46 -5.79
CA PHE A 34 9.00 -8.84 -6.67
C PHE A 34 9.40 -7.44 -7.16
N PHE A 35 10.37 -6.82 -6.50
CA PHE A 35 10.79 -5.44 -6.75
C PHE A 35 12.20 -5.37 -7.37
N ALA A 36 12.81 -6.51 -7.72
CA ALA A 36 14.10 -6.53 -8.40
C ALA A 36 14.04 -5.74 -9.72
N GLY A 37 14.92 -4.74 -9.85
CA GLY A 37 14.98 -3.86 -11.03
C GLY A 37 13.89 -2.77 -11.08
N ALA A 38 13.03 -2.66 -10.06
CA ALA A 38 12.03 -1.60 -10.01
C ALA A 38 12.66 -0.22 -9.76
N ASN A 39 12.13 0.81 -10.43
CA ASN A 39 12.45 2.19 -10.07
C ASN A 39 11.67 2.58 -8.80
N MET A 40 12.33 2.45 -7.65
CA MET A 40 11.69 2.68 -6.35
C MET A 40 11.19 4.10 -6.15
N SER A 41 11.88 5.12 -6.68
CA SER A 41 11.42 6.51 -6.59
C SER A 41 10.07 6.69 -7.30
N ARG A 42 9.97 6.20 -8.54
CA ARG A 42 8.72 6.21 -9.31
C ARG A 42 7.62 5.40 -8.62
N LEU A 43 7.97 4.24 -8.06
CA LEU A 43 7.01 3.37 -7.38
C LEU A 43 6.45 4.01 -6.10
N LYS A 44 7.31 4.60 -5.26
CA LYS A 44 6.90 5.32 -4.05
C LYS A 44 5.93 6.45 -4.39
N GLY A 45 6.24 7.27 -5.40
CA GLY A 45 5.31 8.33 -5.85
C GLY A 45 3.94 7.80 -6.29
N ARG A 46 3.91 6.70 -7.04
CA ARG A 46 2.63 6.05 -7.44
C ARG A 46 1.88 5.43 -6.26
N GLN A 47 2.59 4.95 -5.25
CA GLN A 47 1.97 4.41 -4.05
C GLN A 47 1.33 5.51 -3.20
N VAL A 48 1.99 6.66 -3.05
CA VAL A 48 1.41 7.85 -2.37
C VAL A 48 0.13 8.29 -3.06
N GLU A 49 0.17 8.44 -4.39
CA GLU A 49 -1.00 8.81 -5.20
C GLU A 49 -2.15 7.81 -5.02
N PHE A 50 -1.84 6.50 -5.08
CA PHE A 50 -2.83 5.44 -4.89
C PHE A 50 -3.47 5.49 -3.50
N PHE A 51 -2.66 5.60 -2.44
CA PHE A 51 -3.17 5.69 -1.08
C PHE A 51 -3.94 6.98 -0.84
N ALA A 52 -3.50 8.11 -1.37
CA ALA A 52 -4.23 9.37 -1.27
C ALA A 52 -5.65 9.20 -1.85
N ALA A 53 -5.77 8.69 -3.08
CA ALA A 53 -7.06 8.44 -3.70
C ALA A 53 -7.92 7.44 -2.92
N ALA A 54 -7.35 6.32 -2.47
CA ALA A 54 -8.05 5.30 -1.70
C ALA A 54 -8.57 5.80 -0.34
N LEU A 55 -7.92 6.81 0.24
CA LEU A 55 -8.27 7.40 1.53
C LEU A 55 -9.16 8.64 1.42
N GLY A 56 -9.65 8.96 0.21
CA GLY A 56 -10.52 10.09 -0.06
C GLY A 56 -9.77 11.42 -0.17
N GLY A 57 -8.52 11.39 -0.63
CA GLY A 57 -7.77 12.56 -1.04
C GLY A 57 -8.40 13.24 -2.26
N PRO A 58 -8.03 14.49 -2.54
CA PRO A 58 -8.67 15.31 -3.57
C PRO A 58 -8.30 14.86 -5.00
N GLU A 59 -7.13 14.23 -5.17
CA GLU A 59 -6.62 13.82 -6.47
C GLU A 59 -6.95 12.35 -6.77
N PRO A 60 -7.38 12.01 -8.00
CA PRO A 60 -7.60 10.63 -8.39
C PRO A 60 -6.27 9.89 -8.62
N TYR A 61 -6.31 8.58 -8.51
CA TYR A 61 -5.21 7.73 -8.94
C TYR A 61 -5.19 7.62 -10.48
N THR A 62 -4.06 7.94 -11.09
CA THR A 62 -3.87 7.99 -12.56
C THR A 62 -3.04 6.83 -13.12
N GLY A 63 -2.68 5.86 -12.27
CA GLY A 63 -1.95 4.67 -12.71
C GLY A 63 -2.86 3.56 -13.28
N ALA A 64 -2.23 2.47 -13.73
CA ALA A 64 -2.97 1.31 -14.22
C ALA A 64 -3.70 0.58 -13.08
N SER A 65 -4.75 -0.17 -13.41
CA SER A 65 -5.56 -0.87 -12.40
C SER A 65 -4.72 -1.81 -11.54
N MET A 66 -5.14 -2.04 -10.29
CA MET A 66 -4.45 -2.99 -9.40
C MET A 66 -4.38 -4.39 -10.02
N ARG A 67 -5.41 -4.80 -10.75
CA ARG A 67 -5.42 -6.07 -11.46
C ARG A 67 -4.37 -6.14 -12.56
N ASP A 68 -4.22 -5.09 -13.36
CA ASP A 68 -3.31 -5.09 -14.51
C ASP A 68 -1.85 -5.01 -14.07
N ILE A 69 -1.54 -4.17 -13.08
CA ILE A 69 -0.16 -4.00 -12.59
C ILE A 69 0.36 -5.30 -11.96
N HIS A 70 -0.50 -6.04 -11.24
CA HIS A 70 -0.13 -7.24 -10.49
C HIS A 70 -0.34 -8.55 -11.25
N ARG A 71 -0.92 -8.50 -12.46
CA ARG A 71 -1.21 -9.66 -13.30
C ARG A 71 0.05 -10.50 -13.56
N GLY A 72 -0.08 -11.82 -13.42
CA GLY A 72 0.96 -12.77 -13.80
C GLY A 72 2.21 -12.75 -12.91
N ARG A 73 2.20 -12.00 -11.80
CA ARG A 73 3.35 -11.93 -10.88
C ARG A 73 3.44 -13.11 -9.92
N GLY A 74 2.41 -13.95 -9.79
CA GLY A 74 2.42 -15.07 -8.84
C GLY A 74 2.25 -14.62 -7.38
N ILE A 75 1.56 -13.50 -7.17
CA ILE A 75 1.32 -12.95 -5.83
C ILE A 75 0.30 -13.84 -5.11
N SER A 76 0.70 -14.40 -3.97
CA SER A 76 -0.14 -15.23 -3.11
C SER A 76 -0.90 -14.40 -2.07
N ARG A 77 -1.86 -15.03 -1.39
CA ARG A 77 -2.52 -14.43 -0.23
C ARG A 77 -1.51 -14.09 0.88
N GLN A 78 -0.49 -14.93 1.07
CA GLN A 78 0.56 -14.69 2.05
C GLN A 78 1.34 -13.41 1.74
N HIS A 79 1.79 -13.20 0.48
CA HIS A 79 2.51 -11.98 0.10
C HIS A 79 1.67 -10.73 0.34
N PHE A 80 0.38 -10.76 -0.01
CA PHE A 80 -0.51 -9.64 0.28
C PHE A 80 -0.66 -9.39 1.77
N ASN A 81 -0.78 -10.44 2.59
CA ASN A 81 -0.90 -10.30 4.03
C ASN A 81 0.36 -9.70 4.66
N LEU A 82 1.55 -10.07 4.17
CA LEU A 82 2.83 -9.45 4.58
C LEU A 82 2.85 -7.96 4.24
N VAL A 83 2.50 -7.61 2.99
CA VAL A 83 2.38 -6.20 2.56
C VAL A 83 1.38 -5.43 3.43
N ALA A 84 0.22 -6.02 3.74
CA ALA A 84 -0.78 -5.39 4.59
C ALA A 84 -0.28 -5.20 6.03
N ALA A 85 0.46 -6.17 6.58
CA ALA A 85 1.07 -6.06 7.90
C ALA A 85 2.08 -4.91 7.95
N TYR A 86 2.98 -4.83 6.96
CA TYR A 86 3.96 -3.74 6.90
C TYR A 86 3.31 -2.38 6.72
N LEU A 87 2.25 -2.25 5.93
CA LEU A 87 1.49 -1.00 5.85
C LEU A 87 0.92 -0.59 7.22
N SER A 88 0.34 -1.55 7.96
CA SER A 88 -0.19 -1.29 9.30
C SER A 88 0.90 -0.86 10.27
N GLU A 89 2.08 -1.49 10.22
CA GLU A 89 3.23 -1.12 11.03
C GLU A 89 3.75 0.28 10.69
N SER A 90 3.87 0.62 9.41
CA SER A 90 4.33 1.93 8.95
C SER A 90 3.40 3.06 9.38
N LEU A 91 2.08 2.83 9.28
CA LEU A 91 1.09 3.79 9.78
C LEU A 91 1.21 3.98 11.30
N ALA A 92 1.40 2.90 12.05
CA ALA A 92 1.59 2.99 13.50
C ALA A 92 2.91 3.70 13.87
N ALA A 93 3.99 3.46 13.12
CA ALA A 93 5.31 4.03 13.37
C ALA A 93 5.34 5.56 13.22
N VAL A 94 4.54 6.12 12.30
CA VAL A 94 4.40 7.59 12.16
C VAL A 94 3.33 8.19 13.09
N GLY A 95 2.80 7.39 14.03
CA GLY A 95 1.86 7.86 15.06
C GLY A 95 0.40 7.94 14.60
N VAL A 96 0.00 7.31 13.49
CA VAL A 96 -1.42 7.25 13.11
C VAL A 96 -2.21 6.51 14.20
N PRO A 97 -3.30 7.09 14.73
CA PRO A 97 -4.09 6.43 15.78
C PRO A 97 -4.60 5.06 15.34
N ALA A 98 -4.58 4.06 16.24
CA ALA A 98 -4.97 2.68 15.93
C ALA A 98 -6.34 2.55 15.25
N ARG A 99 -7.33 3.38 15.66
CA ARG A 99 -8.65 3.42 15.02
C ARG A 99 -8.57 3.85 13.55
N THR A 100 -7.70 4.79 13.23
CA THR A 100 -7.47 5.27 11.87
C THR A 100 -6.71 4.22 11.06
N VAL A 101 -5.70 3.55 11.64
CA VAL A 101 -5.02 2.40 11.01
C VAL A 101 -6.03 1.33 10.61
N GLN A 102 -6.93 0.93 11.51
CA GLN A 102 -7.95 -0.08 11.20
C GLN A 102 -8.85 0.33 10.03
N ARG A 103 -9.25 1.61 9.95
CA ARG A 103 -10.05 2.12 8.83
C ARG A 103 -9.28 2.10 7.51
N ILE A 104 -8.00 2.44 7.52
CA ILE A 104 -7.13 2.35 6.34
C ILE A 104 -7.01 0.89 5.89
N MET A 105 -6.71 -0.02 6.81
CA MET A 105 -6.59 -1.44 6.48
C MET A 105 -7.90 -2.03 5.94
N ALA A 106 -9.05 -1.60 6.46
CA ALA A 106 -10.36 -1.99 5.94
C ALA A 106 -10.61 -1.47 4.50
N ALA A 107 -10.09 -0.30 4.13
CA ALA A 107 -10.18 0.24 2.77
C ALA A 107 -9.25 -0.50 1.78
N ILE A 108 -8.10 -1.00 2.26
CA ILE A 108 -7.12 -1.72 1.44
C ILE A 108 -7.47 -3.21 1.28
N ALA A 109 -8.09 -3.83 2.28
CA ALA A 109 -8.37 -5.27 2.28
C ALA A 109 -9.10 -5.79 1.02
N PRO A 110 -10.10 -5.10 0.44
CA PRO A 110 -10.78 -5.56 -0.77
C PRO A 110 -9.88 -5.69 -2.00
N LEU A 111 -8.77 -4.93 -2.07
CA LEU A 111 -7.81 -4.99 -3.18
C LEU A 111 -7.14 -6.36 -3.32
N ALA A 112 -7.22 -7.18 -2.28
CA ALA A 112 -6.85 -8.58 -2.29
C ALA A 112 -7.37 -9.33 -3.53
N GLY A 113 -8.62 -9.08 -3.92
CA GLY A 113 -9.27 -9.75 -5.05
C GLY A 113 -8.70 -9.37 -6.42
N ASP A 114 -8.05 -8.20 -6.53
CA ASP A 114 -7.41 -7.75 -7.76
C ASP A 114 -5.90 -8.05 -7.78
N ILE A 115 -5.26 -8.09 -6.62
CA ILE A 115 -3.79 -8.21 -6.52
C ILE A 115 -3.32 -9.66 -6.45
N VAL A 116 -4.07 -10.55 -5.78
CA VAL A 116 -3.68 -11.96 -5.66
C VAL A 116 -3.93 -12.68 -6.97
N THR A 117 -2.87 -13.28 -7.50
CA THR A 117 -2.87 -13.93 -8.81
C THR A 117 -2.46 -15.40 -8.74
N ALA A 118 -1.81 -15.84 -7.66
CA ALA A 118 -1.59 -17.25 -7.43
C ALA A 118 -2.92 -17.93 -7.06
N LYS A 119 -3.24 -19.04 -7.72
CA LYS A 119 -4.35 -19.90 -7.30
C LYS A 119 -3.99 -20.50 -5.95
N SER A 120 -4.94 -20.54 -5.02
CA SER A 120 -4.84 -21.46 -3.88
C SER A 120 -4.67 -22.86 -4.45
N ALA A 121 -3.59 -23.53 -4.06
CA ALA A 121 -3.40 -24.95 -4.33
C ALA A 121 -4.48 -25.77 -3.65
#